data_AF-A0A958XZ90-F1
#
_entry.id   AF-A0A958XZ90-F1
#
_cell.length_a   1.000
_cell.length_b   1.000
_cell.length_c   1.000
_cell.angle_alpha   90.00
_cell.angle_beta   90.00
_cell.angle_gamma   90.00
#
_symmetry.space_group_name_H-M   'P 1'
#
loop_
_entity.id
_entity.type
_entity.pdbx_description
1 polymer ?
#
loop_
_entity_poly.entity_id
_entity_poly.type
_entity_poly.pdbx_seq_one_letter_code
_entity_poly.pdbx_strand_id
1 'polypeptide(L)'
;MLWIGGQITVANIVAMLLVPSLVCLLAPLLFLSPRLSGNVVPPKSVSTNGVITPMRERNTVFYLGLGCLLFVPIFKTLTHLPPFMGMLLGLGVMWVVTELIHSEKDEREKGTLSVLHALRKIDTPSILFFLGILMAVAALQSTGILTAVASWLDRTVQNTTAIVLIIGFLSAIVDNVPLVA
;
A
#
# COMPACT_ATOMS: atom_id res chain seq x y z
N MET A 1 -4.38 10.94 -3.82
CA MET A 1 -5.60 11.47 -4.49
C MET A 1 -5.37 12.79 -5.21
N LEU A 2 -4.63 13.75 -4.64
CA LEU A 2 -4.41 15.07 -5.26
C LEU A 2 -3.70 15.04 -6.63
N TRP A 3 -2.62 14.26 -6.78
CA TRP A 3 -1.99 14.05 -8.10
C TRP A 3 -2.89 13.26 -9.05
N ILE A 4 -3.65 12.30 -8.53
CA ILE A 4 -4.59 11.50 -9.33
C ILE A 4 -5.73 12.37 -9.88
N GLY A 5 -6.20 13.34 -9.08
CA GLY A 5 -7.19 14.34 -9.46
C GLY A 5 -6.61 15.59 -10.13
N GLY A 6 -5.36 15.54 -10.59
CA GLY A 6 -4.73 16.61 -11.39
C GLY A 6 -4.39 17.90 -10.64
N GLN A 7 -4.52 17.94 -9.31
CA GLN A 7 -4.34 19.15 -8.50
C GLN A 7 -2.86 19.52 -8.30
N ILE A 8 -1.94 18.57 -8.49
CA ILE A 8 -0.49 18.72 -8.25
C ILE A 8 0.33 17.85 -9.21
N THR A 9 1.51 18.33 -9.61
CA THR A 9 2.42 17.62 -10.50
C THR A 9 3.36 16.68 -9.74
N VAL A 10 3.67 15.52 -10.32
CA VAL A 10 4.55 14.51 -9.69
C VAL A 10 5.92 15.09 -9.36
N ALA A 11 6.53 15.83 -10.29
CA ALA A 11 7.86 16.39 -10.13
C ALA A 11 7.92 17.38 -8.95
N ASN A 12 6.91 18.26 -8.81
CA ASN A 12 6.88 19.24 -7.72
C ASN A 12 6.74 18.56 -6.36
N ILE A 13 5.91 17.51 -6.26
CA ILE A 13 5.73 16.72 -5.04
C ILE A 13 7.05 16.07 -4.62
N VAL A 14 7.73 15.43 -5.58
CA VAL A 14 9.03 14.78 -5.31
C VAL A 14 10.02 15.82 -4.79
N ALA A 15 10.16 16.97 -5.46
CA ALA A 15 11.09 18.02 -5.03
C ALA A 15 10.77 18.57 -3.63
N MET A 16 9.49 18.84 -3.33
CA MET A 16 9.07 19.38 -2.02
C MET A 16 9.22 18.36 -0.88
N LEU A 17 8.98 17.07 -1.13
CA LEU A 17 8.94 16.04 -0.10
C LEU A 17 10.24 15.25 0.07
N LEU A 18 11.23 15.42 -0.82
CA LEU A 18 12.50 14.67 -0.75
C LEU A 18 13.23 14.93 0.58
N VAL A 19 13.38 16.20 0.98
CA VAL A 19 14.05 16.54 2.25
C VAL A 19 13.22 16.08 3.46
N PRO A 20 11.91 16.41 3.59
CA PRO A 20 11.09 15.91 4.69
C PRO A 20 11.08 14.39 4.82
N SER A 21 10.95 13.64 3.72
CA SER A 21 10.94 12.18 3.74
C SER A 21 12.28 11.58 4.21
N LEU A 22 13.40 12.19 3.80
CA LEU A 22 14.73 11.79 4.27
C LEU A 22 14.88 12.02 5.78
N VAL A 23 14.39 13.15 6.30
CA VAL A 23 14.38 13.40 7.75
C VAL A 23 13.51 12.38 8.48
N CYS A 24 12.31 12.09 7.97
CA CYS A 24 11.41 11.07 8.54
C CYS A 24 12.02 9.65 8.54
N LEU A 25 12.91 9.33 7.59
CA LEU A 25 13.66 8.07 7.58
C LEU A 25 14.85 8.10 8.55
N LEU A 26 15.71 9.12 8.42
CA LEU A 26 16.98 9.18 9.13
C LEU A 26 16.82 9.43 10.62
N ALA A 27 15.88 10.28 11.03
CA ALA A 27 15.68 10.62 12.45
C ALA A 27 15.39 9.38 13.34
N PRO A 28 14.37 8.54 13.05
CA PRO A 28 14.12 7.34 13.84
C PRO A 28 15.21 6.29 13.66
N LEU A 29 15.80 6.17 12.45
CA LEU A 29 16.88 5.22 12.18
C LEU A 29 18.11 5.51 13.04
N LEU A 30 18.58 6.77 13.05
CA LEU A 30 19.74 7.19 13.83
C LEU A 30 19.47 7.11 15.34
N PHE A 31 18.23 7.33 15.76
CA PHE A 31 17.85 7.24 17.18
C PHE A 31 17.75 5.80 17.69
N LEU A 32 17.22 4.87 16.87
CA LEU A 32 17.01 3.48 17.25
C LEU A 32 18.22 2.58 16.98
N SER A 33 19.02 2.89 15.94
CA SER A 33 20.20 2.12 15.56
C SER A 33 21.14 1.79 16.73
N PRO A 34 21.55 2.74 17.59
CA PRO A 34 22.42 2.42 18.73
C PRO A 34 21.71 1.60 19.81
N ARG A 35 20.38 1.72 19.95
CA ARG A 35 19.60 1.00 20.98
C ARG A 35 19.28 -0.44 20.61
N LEU A 36 19.25 -0.77 19.32
CA LEU A 36 18.95 -2.10 18.80
C LEU A 36 20.23 -2.88 18.44
N SER A 37 21.25 -2.80 19.31
CA SER A 37 22.47 -3.60 19.15
C SER A 37 22.27 -5.01 19.72
N GLY A 38 22.28 -6.02 18.86
CA GLY A 38 22.19 -7.43 19.23
C GLY A 38 22.77 -8.35 18.16
N ASN A 39 23.18 -9.56 18.55
CA ASN A 39 23.63 -10.57 17.59
C ASN A 39 22.42 -11.19 16.88
N VAL A 40 22.23 -10.82 15.62
CA VAL A 40 21.25 -11.48 14.76
C VAL A 40 21.82 -12.84 14.38
N VAL A 41 21.41 -13.90 15.08
CA VAL A 41 21.68 -15.27 14.64
C VAL A 41 20.81 -15.50 13.40
N PRO A 42 21.39 -15.66 12.21
CA PRO A 42 20.61 -15.98 11.04
C PRO A 42 19.83 -17.27 11.34
N PRO A 43 18.54 -17.36 10.97
CA PRO A 43 17.79 -18.59 11.16
C PRO A 43 18.60 -19.71 10.52
N LYS A 44 18.94 -20.75 11.31
CA LYS A 44 19.55 -21.98 10.77
C LYS A 44 18.69 -22.34 9.58
N SER A 45 19.29 -22.49 8.40
CA SER A 45 18.54 -22.83 7.20
C SER A 45 17.70 -24.04 7.55
N VAL A 46 16.39 -23.85 7.68
CA VAL A 46 15.51 -24.99 7.82
C VAL A 46 15.70 -25.68 6.49
N SER A 47 16.38 -26.82 6.51
CA SER A 47 16.35 -27.78 5.41
C SER A 47 14.91 -28.25 5.36
N THR A 48 14.05 -27.41 4.80
CA THR A 48 12.66 -27.73 4.54
C THR A 48 12.74 -28.85 3.50
N ASN A 49 12.28 -30.03 3.86
CA ASN A 49 11.92 -31.09 2.91
C ASN A 49 10.74 -30.63 2.03
N GLY A 50 10.82 -29.45 1.42
CA GLY A 50 9.75 -28.78 0.71
C GLY A 50 10.31 -28.19 -0.57
N VAL A 51 9.87 -28.78 -1.68
CA VAL A 51 9.90 -28.27 -3.06
C VAL A 51 11.03 -27.27 -3.34
N ILE A 52 12.18 -27.78 -3.78
CA ILE A 52 13.25 -26.93 -4.32
C ILE A 52 12.73 -26.29 -5.61
N THR A 53 12.19 -25.07 -5.50
CA THR A 53 11.81 -24.29 -6.67
C THR A 53 13.08 -23.85 -7.38
N PRO A 54 13.28 -24.18 -8.68
CA PRO A 54 14.49 -23.79 -9.38
C PRO A 54 14.68 -22.27 -9.35
N MET A 55 15.94 -21.83 -9.24
CA MET A 55 16.32 -20.41 -9.19
C MET A 55 15.70 -19.59 -10.32
N ARG A 56 15.51 -20.21 -11.50
CA ARG A 56 14.87 -19.60 -12.67
C ARG A 56 13.40 -19.26 -12.40
N GLU A 57 12.63 -20.18 -11.84
CA GLU A 57 11.21 -19.96 -11.52
C GLU A 57 11.04 -18.82 -10.51
N ARG A 58 11.85 -18.83 -9.44
CA ARG A 58 11.84 -17.78 -8.42
C ARG A 58 12.14 -16.40 -9.00
N ASN A 59 13.20 -16.31 -9.80
CA ASN A 59 13.59 -15.04 -10.42
C ASN A 59 12.54 -14.56 -11.44
N THR A 60 11.95 -15.47 -12.22
CA THR A 60 10.87 -15.12 -13.16
C THR A 60 9.67 -14.51 -12.43
N VAL A 61 9.19 -15.15 -11.35
CA VAL A 61 8.07 -14.64 -10.55
C VAL A 61 8.42 -13.30 -9.90
N PHE A 62 9.65 -13.15 -9.39
CA PHE A 62 10.11 -11.89 -8.78
C PHE A 62 10.14 -10.72 -9.78
N TYR A 63 10.79 -10.90 -10.94
CA TYR A 63 10.88 -9.85 -11.94
C TYR A 63 9.54 -9.55 -12.59
N LEU A 64 8.69 -10.57 -12.80
CA LEU A 64 7.33 -10.38 -13.28
C LEU A 64 6.50 -9.56 -12.28
N GLY A 65 6.57 -9.89 -10.98
CA GLY A 65 5.87 -9.15 -9.94
C GLY A 65 6.34 -7.69 -9.84
N LEU A 66 7.66 -7.46 -9.89
CA LEU A 66 8.22 -6.10 -9.94
C LEU A 66 7.76 -5.35 -11.20
N GLY A 67 7.76 -6.03 -12.35
CA GLY A 67 7.27 -5.48 -13.61
C GLY A 67 5.80 -5.09 -13.54
N CYS A 68 4.93 -5.96 -13.00
CA CYS A 68 3.51 -5.68 -12.78
C CYS A 68 3.32 -4.47 -11.85
N LEU A 69 4.11 -4.34 -10.79
CA LEU A 69 4.03 -3.21 -9.86
C LEU A 69 4.43 -1.88 -10.52
N LEU A 70 5.52 -1.88 -11.30
CA LEU A 70 5.95 -0.71 -12.07
C LEU A 70 5.00 -0.38 -13.24
N PHE A 71 4.28 -1.37 -13.75
CA PHE A 71 3.30 -1.20 -14.81
C PHE A 71 2.05 -0.44 -14.35
N VAL A 72 1.62 -0.57 -13.09
CA VAL A 72 0.40 0.11 -12.58
C VAL A 72 0.36 1.61 -12.87
N PRO A 73 1.40 2.42 -12.54
CA PRO A 73 1.38 3.84 -12.87
C PRO A 73 1.38 4.10 -14.38
N ILE A 74 2.09 3.29 -15.17
CA ILE A 74 2.14 3.40 -16.64
C ILE A 74 0.75 3.14 -17.24
N PHE A 75 0.09 2.06 -16.80
CA PHE A 75 -1.27 1.70 -17.20
C PHE A 75 -2.23 2.85 -16.96
N LYS A 76 -2.20 3.44 -15.76
CA LYS A 76 -3.04 4.60 -15.44
C LYS A 76 -2.75 5.78 -16.37
N THR A 77 -1.48 6.10 -16.63
CA THR A 77 -1.12 7.25 -17.50
C THR A 77 -1.54 7.07 -18.96
N LEU A 78 -1.54 5.83 -19.46
CA LEU A 78 -1.89 5.55 -20.86
C LEU A 78 -3.39 5.31 -21.07
N THR A 79 -4.05 4.61 -20.14
CA THR A 79 -5.45 4.19 -20.29
C THR A 79 -6.44 5.11 -19.59
N HIS A 80 -5.96 5.99 -18.70
CA HIS A 80 -6.78 6.81 -17.80
C HIS A 80 -7.70 6.02 -16.86
N LEU A 81 -7.57 4.69 -16.80
CA LEU A 81 -8.35 3.84 -15.93
C LEU A 81 -7.82 3.89 -14.48
N PRO A 82 -8.66 3.56 -13.49
CA PRO A 82 -8.25 3.47 -12.09
C PRO A 82 -7.08 2.49 -11.87
N PRO A 83 -6.13 2.81 -10.97
CA PRO A 83 -4.97 1.95 -10.68
C PRO A 83 -5.30 0.52 -10.29
N PHE A 84 -6.43 0.29 -9.61
CA PHE A 84 -6.82 -1.05 -9.16
C PHE A 84 -7.05 -2.01 -10.33
N MET A 85 -7.52 -1.53 -11.47
CA MET A 85 -7.71 -2.36 -12.67
C MET A 85 -6.36 -2.86 -13.20
N GLY A 86 -5.33 -1.99 -13.18
CA GLY A 86 -3.96 -2.36 -13.52
C GLY A 86 -3.36 -3.38 -12.54
N MET A 87 -3.65 -3.24 -11.24
CA MET A 87 -3.24 -4.23 -10.22
C MET A 87 -3.91 -5.59 -10.45
N LEU A 88 -5.21 -5.62 -10.74
CA LEU A 88 -5.94 -6.86 -11.03
C LEU A 88 -5.45 -7.53 -12.33
N LEU A 89 -5.15 -6.74 -13.36
CA LEU A 89 -4.55 -7.25 -14.59
C LEU A 89 -3.17 -7.86 -14.32
N GLY A 90 -2.31 -7.17 -13.56
CA GLY A 90 -1.00 -7.68 -13.16
C GLY A 90 -1.11 -8.98 -12.38
N LEU A 91 -2.08 -9.07 -11.46
CA LEU A 91 -2.37 -10.31 -10.74
C LEU A 91 -2.82 -11.44 -11.67
N GLY A 92 -3.67 -11.15 -12.66
CA GLY A 92 -4.09 -12.13 -13.66
C GLY A 92 -2.93 -12.64 -14.53
N VAL A 93 -2.04 -11.76 -14.97
CA VAL A 93 -0.82 -12.13 -15.72
C VAL A 93 0.10 -12.98 -14.86
N MET A 94 0.36 -12.57 -13.61
CA MET A 94 1.12 -13.36 -12.64
C MET A 94 0.52 -14.75 -12.49
N TRP A 95 -0.81 -14.85 -12.38
CA TRP A 95 -1.51 -16.12 -12.26
C TRP A 95 -1.26 -17.03 -13.47
N VAL A 96 -1.53 -16.56 -14.69
CA VAL A 96 -1.34 -17.35 -15.91
C VAL A 96 0.11 -17.85 -16.01
N VAL A 97 1.10 -17.00 -15.73
CA VAL A 97 2.52 -17.38 -15.79
C VAL A 97 2.88 -18.39 -14.71
N THR A 98 2.43 -18.19 -13.46
CA THR A 98 2.70 -19.14 -12.38
C THR A 98 2.08 -20.51 -12.62
N GLU A 99 0.87 -20.55 -13.20
CA GLU A 99 0.16 -21.79 -13.56
C GLU A 99 0.90 -22.53 -14.68
N LEU A 100 1.37 -21.81 -15.72
CA LEU A 100 2.21 -22.38 -16.78
C LEU A 100 3.50 -23.00 -16.22
N ILE A 101 4.20 -22.30 -15.32
CA ILE A 101 5.46 -22.77 -14.72
C ILE A 101 5.25 -24.02 -13.83
N HIS A 102 4.12 -24.13 -13.15
CA HIS A 102 3.85 -25.22 -12.20
C HIS A 102 2.91 -26.30 -12.76
N SER A 103 2.60 -26.25 -14.05
CA SER A 103 1.60 -27.10 -14.70
C SER A 103 1.83 -28.61 -14.52
N GLU A 104 3.10 -29.05 -14.46
CA GLU A 104 3.51 -30.46 -14.35
C GLU A 104 3.73 -30.98 -12.91
N LYS A 105 3.59 -30.13 -11.88
CA LYS A 105 3.83 -30.53 -10.47
C LYS A 105 2.56 -31.11 -9.85
N ASP A 106 2.72 -32.09 -8.95
CA ASP A 106 1.59 -32.85 -8.37
C ASP A 106 0.62 -31.91 -7.61
N GLU A 107 -0.70 -32.18 -7.63
CA GLU A 107 -1.76 -31.31 -7.08
C GLU A 107 -1.55 -30.97 -5.58
N ARG A 108 -0.78 -31.81 -4.87
CA ARG A 108 -0.39 -31.59 -3.46
C ARG A 108 0.73 -30.54 -3.29
N GLU A 109 1.59 -30.33 -4.28
CA GLU A 109 2.62 -29.27 -4.28
C GLU A 109 2.08 -27.93 -4.80
N LYS A 110 1.08 -27.96 -5.70
CA LYS A 110 0.40 -26.74 -6.20
C LYS A 110 -0.36 -25.99 -5.11
N GLY A 111 -0.86 -26.70 -4.09
CA GLY A 111 -1.73 -26.15 -3.06
C GLY A 111 -1.18 -24.95 -2.27
N THR A 112 0.14 -24.82 -2.10
CA THR A 112 0.80 -23.70 -1.38
C THR A 112 1.37 -22.62 -2.31
N LEU A 113 1.58 -22.93 -3.59
CA LEU A 113 2.18 -22.04 -4.60
C LEU A 113 1.13 -21.42 -5.54
N SER A 114 -0.11 -21.90 -5.49
CA SER A 114 -1.23 -21.37 -6.29
C SER A 114 -1.61 -19.94 -5.87
N VAL A 115 -1.97 -19.13 -6.86
CA VAL A 115 -2.53 -17.78 -6.65
C VAL A 115 -3.79 -17.82 -5.80
N LEU A 116 -4.58 -18.90 -5.82
CA LEU A 116 -5.74 -19.04 -4.93
C LEU A 116 -5.33 -19.12 -3.45
N HIS A 117 -4.19 -19.75 -3.15
CA HIS A 117 -3.62 -19.80 -1.80
C HIS A 117 -3.04 -18.44 -1.39
N ALA A 118 -2.43 -17.71 -2.32
CA ALA A 118 -1.96 -16.34 -2.12
C ALA A 118 -3.11 -15.34 -1.93
N LEU A 119 -4.21 -15.49 -2.69
CA LEU A 119 -5.45 -14.74 -2.53
C LEU A 119 -6.11 -15.03 -1.16
N ARG A 120 -5.97 -16.26 -0.64
CA ARG A 120 -6.42 -16.62 0.71
C ARG A 120 -5.64 -15.91 1.83
N LYS A 121 -4.46 -15.39 1.52
CA LYS A 121 -3.65 -14.52 2.39
C LYS A 121 -4.02 -13.04 2.27
N ILE A 122 -5.02 -12.70 1.43
CA ILE A 122 -5.58 -11.34 1.46
C ILE A 122 -6.17 -11.11 2.85
N ASP A 123 -5.79 -9.99 3.43
CA ASP A 123 -6.23 -9.57 4.75
C ASP A 123 -7.67 -9.03 4.69
N THR A 124 -8.63 -9.94 4.55
CA THR A 124 -10.07 -9.64 4.54
C THR A 124 -10.50 -8.80 5.74
N PRO A 125 -10.01 -9.07 6.98
CA PRO A 125 -10.25 -8.19 8.13
C PRO A 125 -9.84 -6.73 7.86
N SER A 126 -8.65 -6.49 7.32
CA SER A 126 -8.20 -5.13 6.97
C SER A 126 -9.06 -4.49 5.90
N ILE A 127 -9.52 -5.23 4.88
CA ILE A 127 -10.45 -4.69 3.86
C ILE A 127 -11.78 -4.27 4.50
N LEU A 128 -12.35 -5.12 5.35
CA LEU A 128 -13.60 -4.82 6.05
C LEU A 128 -13.46 -3.66 7.04
N PHE A 129 -12.30 -3.52 7.67
CA PHE A 129 -11.97 -2.38 8.51
C PHE A 129 -11.98 -1.06 7.73
N PHE A 130 -11.25 -0.99 6.60
CA PHE A 130 -11.26 0.20 5.74
C PHE A 130 -12.66 0.49 5.18
N LEU A 131 -13.40 -0.54 4.76
CA LEU A 131 -14.79 -0.39 4.32
C LEU A 131 -15.66 0.23 5.42
N GLY A 132 -15.55 -0.25 6.65
CA GLY A 132 -16.29 0.28 7.79
C GLY A 132 -15.98 1.76 8.07
N ILE A 133 -14.69 2.12 8.04
CA ILE A 133 -14.23 3.50 8.20
C ILE A 133 -14.81 4.40 7.10
N LEU A 134 -14.70 3.99 5.83
CA LEU A 134 -15.21 4.77 4.70
C LEU A 134 -16.73 4.93 4.75
N MET A 135 -17.48 3.89 5.17
CA MET A 135 -18.92 4.00 5.34
C MET A 135 -19.31 4.94 6.48
N ALA A 136 -18.59 4.92 7.60
CA ALA A 136 -18.83 5.84 8.70
C ALA A 136 -18.59 7.30 8.27
N VAL A 137 -17.47 7.58 7.59
CA VAL A 137 -17.17 8.92 7.06
C VAL A 137 -18.22 9.34 6.03
N ALA A 138 -18.62 8.46 5.12
CA ALA A 138 -19.66 8.75 4.14
C ALA A 138 -21.01 9.08 4.81
N ALA A 139 -21.36 8.41 5.91
CA ALA A 139 -22.56 8.74 6.69
C ALA A 139 -22.45 10.12 7.36
N LEU A 140 -21.29 10.45 7.95
CA LEU A 140 -21.02 11.78 8.52
C LEU A 140 -21.06 12.89 7.46
N GLN A 141 -20.56 12.62 6.26
CA GLN A 141 -20.61 13.55 5.13
C GLN A 141 -22.05 13.72 4.61
N SER A 142 -22.78 12.62 4.42
CA SER A 142 -24.17 12.63 3.92
C SER A 142 -25.14 13.34 4.88
N THR A 143 -24.90 13.22 6.19
CA THR A 143 -25.65 13.95 7.23
C THR A 143 -25.23 15.42 7.39
N GLY A 144 -24.18 15.87 6.69
CA GLY A 144 -23.67 17.23 6.75
C GLY A 144 -22.85 17.56 8.02
N ILE A 145 -22.61 16.59 8.90
CA ILE A 145 -21.83 16.77 10.13
C ILE A 145 -20.40 17.23 9.79
N LEU A 146 -19.79 16.62 8.77
CA LEU A 146 -18.43 16.97 8.37
C LEU A 146 -18.34 18.43 7.91
N THR A 147 -19.32 18.89 7.14
CA THR A 147 -19.43 20.29 6.67
C THR A 147 -19.66 21.26 7.83
N ALA A 148 -20.49 20.88 8.81
CA ALA A 148 -20.74 21.68 10.00
C ALA A 148 -19.48 21.84 10.86
N VAL A 149 -18.75 20.74 11.09
CA VAL A 149 -17.47 20.76 11.82
C VAL A 149 -16.42 21.57 11.08
N ALA A 150 -16.31 21.44 9.76
CA ALA A 150 -15.39 22.23 8.95
C ALA A 150 -15.70 23.74 9.04
N SER A 151 -16.98 24.11 8.94
CA SER A 151 -17.42 25.51 9.04
C SER A 151 -17.21 26.09 10.45
N TRP A 152 -17.44 25.28 11.48
CA TRP A 152 -17.17 25.67 12.86
C TRP A 152 -15.67 25.90 13.09
N LEU A 153 -14.84 24.97 12.63
CA LEU A 153 -13.39 25.05 12.79
C LEU A 153 -12.80 26.27 12.06
N ASP A 154 -13.28 26.55 10.84
CA ASP A 154 -12.89 27.73 10.07
C ASP A 154 -13.26 29.04 10.79
N ARG A 155 -14.49 29.14 11.33
CA ARG A 155 -14.95 30.32 12.06
C ARG A 155 -14.25 30.54 13.40
N THR A 156 -13.90 29.48 14.11
CA THR A 156 -13.29 29.56 15.44
C THR A 156 -11.78 29.80 15.36
N VAL A 157 -11.07 29.10 14.48
CA VAL A 157 -9.61 29.19 14.40
C VAL A 157 -9.17 30.35 13.51
N GLN A 158 -9.91 30.63 12.42
CA GLN A 158 -9.64 31.70 11.45
C GLN A 158 -8.20 31.72 10.88
N ASN A 159 -7.47 30.61 11.03
CA ASN A 159 -6.09 30.46 10.59
C ASN A 159 -5.95 29.10 9.90
N THR A 160 -5.88 29.13 8.58
CA THR A 160 -5.79 27.92 7.74
C THR A 160 -4.56 27.07 8.08
N THR A 161 -3.42 27.69 8.42
CA THR A 161 -2.21 26.95 8.81
C THR A 161 -2.43 26.18 10.10
N ALA A 162 -3.06 26.79 11.10
CA ALA A 162 -3.38 26.13 12.36
C ALA A 162 -4.39 24.99 12.15
N ILE A 163 -5.41 25.20 11.31
CA ILE A 163 -6.39 24.18 10.94
C ILE A 163 -5.71 22.96 10.30
N VAL A 164 -4.85 23.18 9.30
CA VAL A 164 -4.09 22.10 8.64
C VAL A 164 -3.23 21.33 9.63
N LEU A 165 -2.61 22.03 10.58
CA LEU A 165 -1.77 21.40 11.61
C LEU A 165 -2.62 20.54 12.56
N ILE A 166 -3.76 21.04 13.02
CA ILE A 166 -4.70 20.29 13.89
C ILE A 166 -5.22 19.04 13.18
N ILE A 167 -5.71 19.18 11.94
CA ILE A 167 -6.22 18.04 11.15
C ILE A 167 -5.10 17.04 10.87
N GLY A 168 -3.89 17.51 10.57
CA GLY A 168 -2.72 16.66 10.36
C GLY A 168 -2.35 15.84 11.59
N PHE A 169 -2.37 16.44 12.78
CA PHE A 169 -2.15 15.72 14.04
C PHE A 169 -3.27 14.73 14.34
N LEU A 170 -4.53 15.10 14.13
CA LEU A 170 -5.65 14.18 14.31
C LEU A 170 -5.53 12.97 13.36
N SER A 171 -5.12 13.21 12.11
CA SER A 171 -4.91 12.17 11.09
C SER A 171 -3.79 11.21 11.44
N ALA A 172 -2.73 11.69 12.09
CA ALA A 172 -1.65 10.84 12.57
C ALA A 172 -2.06 9.89 13.71
N ILE A 173 -3.15 10.21 14.44
CA ILE A 173 -3.63 9.41 15.58
C ILE A 173 -4.72 8.42 15.16
N VAL A 174 -5.66 8.85 14.31
CA VAL A 174 -6.85 8.04 13.95
C VAL A 174 -6.54 7.14 12.75
N ASP A 175 -6.47 7.71 11.55
CA ASP A 175 -6.03 7.10 10.30
C ASP A 175 -6.01 8.20 9.21
N ASN A 176 -5.23 8.02 8.14
CA ASN A 176 -5.13 8.99 7.05
C ASN A 176 -6.20 8.83 5.97
N VAL A 177 -6.78 7.64 5.82
CA VAL A 177 -7.85 7.36 4.87
C VAL A 177 -9.15 8.11 5.20
N PRO A 178 -9.71 8.04 6.43
CA PRO A 178 -10.97 8.71 6.77
C PRO A 178 -10.94 10.23 6.77
N LEU A 179 -9.77 10.84 6.95
CA LEU A 179 -9.62 12.30 7.00
C LEU A 179 -9.32 12.92 5.63
N VAL A 180 -8.95 12.09 4.64
CA VAL A 180 -8.71 12.49 3.25
C VAL A 180 -9.90 12.17 2.34
N ALA A 181 -10.71 11.17 2.72
CA ALA A 181 -11.97 10.82 2.05
C ALA A 181 -13.06 11.87 2.32
#